data_AF-A0A8S3UGW5-F1
#
_entry.id   AF-A0A8S3UGW5-F1
#
_cell.length_a   1.000
_cell.length_b   1.000
_cell.length_c   1.000
_cell.angle_alpha   90.00
_cell.angle_beta   90.00
_cell.angle_gamma   90.00
#
_symmetry.space_group_name_H-M   'P 1'
#
loop_
_entity.id
_entity.type
_entity.pdbx_description
1 polymer ?
#
loop_
_entity_poly.entity_id
_entity_poly.type
_entity_poly.pdbx_seq_one_letter_code
_entity_poly.pdbx_strand_id
1 'polypeptide(L)'
;MLSDYSDRQICKLLEFGFPIGFHRNKESMSLLRDFKVQKEVLQVKNHRGAVEFPNDMEKYLVKELTKGAIIGPFHVNPFDHGIILSPLNTVPKKDSTERRIILDLSSAGGTGVNEFIDKDNYLGEPVSLTYPRVDDLVLLIKKKGSGSHLFKRDLARAYRQIPIDIGDTFLVGFAWNGHIFFDIVLSMGLRSAAQICQRLTNAIAYIYSSLGFDIINYLDDFAGVESPELSSKAFLELQNVLASCGIEESEHKAVGPSTRMEFLGIICDSVKMTLEISIERLTEIDLILLEWLHINALEMLTVVVCLKLWGTKLRGKRIMIKCDNQVTVTVINTGRSRNQFLQSCLREICFVAAINEFELRAVHIAGVDNRLADMLSRWHLHSNYAKTFFEETKYIHLEEFEVTNELFQFIHEW
;
A
#
# COMPACT_ATOMS: atom_id res chain seq x y z
N MET A 1 5.13 26.84 16.72
CA MET A 1 5.70 25.71 15.96
C MET A 1 5.22 25.68 14.50
N LEU A 2 3.95 26.01 14.20
CA LEU A 2 3.38 25.91 12.85
C LEU A 2 2.88 27.26 12.26
N SER A 3 3.46 28.41 12.65
CA SER A 3 2.97 29.74 12.23
C SER A 3 2.96 29.94 10.71
N ASP A 4 4.00 29.43 10.04
CA ASP A 4 4.22 29.58 8.60
C ASP A 4 4.04 28.25 7.84
N TYR A 5 3.40 27.26 8.48
CA TYR A 5 3.09 25.99 7.85
C TYR A 5 1.90 26.14 6.90
N SER A 6 2.00 25.52 5.72
CA SER A 6 1.02 25.69 4.64
C SER A 6 -0.35 25.11 4.99
N ASP A 7 -0.40 24.00 5.73
CA ASP A 7 -1.64 23.39 6.20
C ASP A 7 -2.13 24.08 7.48
N ARG A 8 -2.88 25.16 7.30
CA ARG A 8 -3.44 25.97 8.40
C ARG A 8 -4.56 25.26 9.17
N GLN A 9 -5.04 24.12 8.69
CA GLN A 9 -6.15 23.38 9.31
C GLN A 9 -5.65 22.29 10.27
N ILE A 10 -4.38 21.88 10.16
CA ILE A 10 -3.84 20.70 10.86
C ILE A 10 -4.07 20.75 12.38
N CYS A 11 -3.87 21.90 13.03
CA CYS A 11 -4.07 22.02 14.48
C CYS A 11 -5.54 21.79 14.87
N LYS A 12 -6.49 22.34 14.10
CA LYS A 12 -7.92 22.13 14.36
C LYS A 12 -8.31 20.68 14.12
N LEU A 13 -7.77 20.04 13.09
CA LEU A 13 -8.04 18.64 12.78
C LEU A 13 -7.46 17.69 13.84
N LEU A 14 -6.34 18.04 14.46
CA LEU A 14 -5.80 17.29 15.60
C LEU A 14 -6.62 17.49 16.88
N GLU A 15 -7.17 18.68 17.09
CA GLU A 15 -7.99 19.00 18.27
C GLU A 15 -9.40 18.37 18.18
N PHE A 16 -10.05 18.46 17.03
CA PHE A 16 -11.45 18.06 16.84
C PHE A 16 -11.62 16.72 16.10
N GLY A 17 -10.53 16.16 15.58
CA GLY A 17 -10.54 14.95 14.76
C GLY A 17 -10.62 15.24 13.26
N PHE A 18 -10.10 14.31 12.47
CA PHE A 18 -10.13 14.40 11.01
C PHE A 18 -11.43 13.81 10.46
N PRO A 19 -12.21 14.56 9.67
CA PRO A 19 -13.30 13.95 8.91
C PRO A 19 -12.74 12.87 8.00
N ILE A 20 -13.44 11.74 7.89
CA ILE A 20 -12.94 10.60 7.11
C ILE A 20 -13.07 10.83 5.60
N GLY A 21 -13.69 11.93 5.18
CA GLY A 21 -13.90 12.29 3.77
C GLY A 21 -15.16 11.68 3.16
N PHE A 22 -16.10 11.22 3.98
CA PHE A 22 -17.34 10.58 3.52
C PHE A 22 -18.31 11.60 2.91
N HIS A 23 -18.67 11.39 1.64
CA HIS A 23 -19.62 12.21 0.91
C HIS A 23 -21.06 11.88 1.33
N ARG A 24 -21.69 12.84 2.02
CA ARG A 24 -23.11 12.78 2.44
C ARG A 24 -24.02 13.23 1.29
N ASN A 25 -24.33 12.33 0.36
CA ASN A 25 -25.25 12.56 -0.76
C ASN A 25 -26.56 11.77 -0.56
N LYS A 26 -27.54 11.91 -1.47
CA LYS A 26 -28.83 11.21 -1.34
C LYS A 26 -28.69 9.68 -1.24
N GLU A 27 -27.72 9.10 -1.94
CA GLU A 27 -27.47 7.66 -1.99
C GLU A 27 -26.83 7.16 -0.69
N SER A 28 -25.76 7.80 -0.23
CA SER A 28 -25.08 7.44 1.02
C SER A 28 -25.97 7.68 2.25
N MET A 29 -26.80 8.72 2.22
CA MET A 29 -27.80 8.96 3.26
C MET A 29 -28.98 7.99 3.21
N SER A 30 -29.31 7.41 2.04
CA SER A 30 -30.31 6.34 1.94
C SER A 30 -29.82 5.09 2.64
N LEU A 31 -28.56 4.69 2.41
CA LEU A 31 -27.94 3.54 3.10
C LEU A 31 -28.08 3.69 4.62
N LEU A 32 -27.72 4.85 5.17
CA LEU A 32 -27.84 5.12 6.61
C LEU A 32 -29.29 5.09 7.13
N ARG A 33 -30.29 5.32 6.27
CA ARG A 33 -31.72 5.20 6.61
C ARG A 33 -32.22 3.77 6.53
N ASP A 34 -31.70 2.97 5.60
CA ASP A 34 -32.06 1.57 5.44
C ASP A 34 -31.45 0.71 6.57
N PHE A 35 -30.25 1.07 7.05
CA PHE A 35 -29.66 0.52 8.29
C PHE A 35 -30.37 0.95 9.58
N LYS A 36 -31.42 1.80 9.50
CA LYS A 36 -32.16 2.31 10.66
C LYS A 36 -33.25 1.36 11.17
N VAL A 37 -33.49 0.21 10.51
CA VAL A 37 -34.48 -0.77 10.97
C VAL A 37 -33.97 -2.18 10.72
N GLN A 38 -33.25 -2.77 11.68
CA GLN A 38 -33.36 -4.21 11.92
C GLN A 38 -32.69 -4.57 13.24
N LYS A 39 -33.39 -5.37 14.04
CA LYS A 39 -32.87 -6.09 15.23
C LYS A 39 -31.74 -7.10 14.89
N GLU A 40 -31.14 -7.01 13.71
CA GLU A 40 -30.20 -7.98 13.12
C GLU A 40 -28.78 -7.40 12.92
N VAL A 41 -28.47 -6.27 13.57
CA VAL A 41 -27.16 -5.57 13.55
C VAL A 41 -25.95 -6.48 13.89
N LEU A 42 -26.19 -7.66 14.46
CA LEU A 42 -25.15 -8.63 14.83
C LEU A 42 -24.72 -9.60 13.70
N GLN A 43 -25.26 -9.47 12.48
CA GLN A 43 -24.98 -10.42 11.38
C GLN A 43 -23.83 -10.03 10.43
N VAL A 44 -23.01 -9.01 10.75
CA VAL A 44 -21.81 -8.74 9.93
C VAL A 44 -20.84 -9.91 10.03
N LYS A 45 -20.69 -10.64 8.92
CA LYS A 45 -19.80 -11.79 8.84
C LYS A 45 -18.35 -11.31 8.69
N ASN A 46 -17.58 -11.45 9.75
CA ASN A 46 -16.15 -11.19 9.73
C ASN A 46 -15.41 -12.13 8.76
N HIS A 47 -14.31 -11.64 8.19
CA HIS A 47 -13.48 -12.42 7.28
C HIS A 47 -12.79 -13.58 7.99
N ARG A 48 -12.39 -14.59 7.22
CA ARG A 48 -11.72 -15.81 7.72
C ARG A 48 -10.53 -15.49 8.63
N GLY A 49 -9.72 -14.49 8.27
CA GLY A 49 -8.56 -14.09 9.07
C GLY A 49 -8.93 -13.52 10.44
N ALA A 50 -10.11 -12.94 10.64
CA ALA A 50 -10.58 -12.57 11.98
C ALA A 50 -11.14 -13.77 12.74
N VAL A 51 -11.96 -14.59 12.08
CA VAL A 51 -12.63 -15.75 12.70
C VAL A 51 -11.64 -16.83 13.17
N GLU A 52 -10.57 -17.09 12.41
CA GLU A 52 -9.56 -18.11 12.76
C GLU A 52 -8.61 -17.67 13.87
N PHE A 53 -8.55 -16.38 14.20
CA PHE A 53 -7.61 -15.81 15.17
C PHE A 53 -8.34 -14.98 16.25
N PRO A 54 -9.28 -15.59 17.00
CA PRO A 54 -10.11 -14.87 17.96
C PRO A 54 -9.32 -14.32 19.15
N ASN A 55 -8.28 -15.03 19.61
CA ASN A 55 -7.42 -14.57 20.71
C ASN A 55 -6.67 -13.28 20.35
N ASP A 56 -6.22 -13.13 19.10
CA ASP A 56 -5.55 -11.91 18.64
C ASP A 56 -6.54 -10.74 18.55
N MET A 57 -7.79 -11.02 18.16
CA MET A 57 -8.86 -10.03 18.19
C MET A 57 -9.18 -9.58 19.62
N GLU A 58 -9.27 -10.50 20.58
CA GLU A 58 -9.52 -10.15 21.99
C GLU A 58 -8.38 -9.29 22.57
N LYS A 59 -7.12 -9.66 22.30
CA LYS A 59 -5.96 -8.84 22.69
C LYS A 59 -6.01 -7.44 22.08
N TYR A 60 -6.38 -7.34 20.80
CA TYR A 60 -6.57 -6.06 20.13
C TYR A 60 -7.66 -5.23 20.80
N LEU A 61 -8.84 -5.80 21.08
CA LEU A 61 -9.95 -5.07 21.71
C LEU A 61 -9.55 -4.53 23.09
N VAL A 62 -8.94 -5.36 23.95
CA VAL A 62 -8.47 -4.94 25.27
C VAL A 62 -7.47 -3.79 25.14
N LYS A 63 -6.50 -3.92 24.24
CA LYS A 63 -5.46 -2.92 24.00
C LYS A 63 -6.05 -1.59 23.53
N GLU A 64 -6.92 -1.62 22.53
CA GLU A 64 -7.47 -0.41 21.92
C GLU A 64 -8.53 0.27 22.80
N LEU A 65 -9.31 -0.49 23.60
CA LEU A 65 -10.19 0.07 24.64
C LEU A 65 -9.36 0.77 25.72
N THR A 66 -8.30 0.12 26.21
CA THR A 66 -7.41 0.70 27.24
C THR A 66 -6.75 1.98 26.76
N LYS A 67 -6.39 2.04 25.48
CA LYS A 67 -5.79 3.23 24.84
C LYS A 67 -6.82 4.28 24.39
N GLY A 68 -8.13 4.04 24.60
CA GLY A 68 -9.18 4.96 24.16
C GLY A 68 -9.23 5.19 22.66
N ALA A 69 -8.83 4.19 21.86
CA ALA A 69 -8.86 4.25 20.39
C ALA A 69 -10.17 3.70 19.81
N ILE A 70 -10.89 2.90 20.59
CA ILE A 70 -12.24 2.41 20.27
C ILE A 70 -13.19 2.65 21.43
N ILE A 71 -14.49 2.74 21.11
CA ILE A 71 -15.58 2.80 22.07
C ILE A 71 -16.49 1.57 21.95
N GLY A 72 -17.06 1.14 23.07
CA GLY A 72 -17.84 -0.09 23.21
C GLY A 72 -17.42 -0.87 24.46
N PRO A 73 -17.86 -2.12 24.63
CA PRO A 73 -18.86 -2.82 23.82
C PRO A 73 -20.27 -2.23 23.99
N PHE A 74 -21.02 -2.13 22.90
CA PHE A 74 -22.45 -1.79 22.94
C PHE A 74 -23.30 -3.00 22.53
N HIS A 75 -24.39 -3.26 23.27
CA HIS A 75 -25.35 -4.32 22.93
C HIS A 75 -26.34 -3.89 21.83
N VAL A 76 -26.53 -2.60 21.67
CA VAL A 76 -27.44 -1.98 20.69
C VAL A 76 -26.75 -0.75 20.09
N ASN A 77 -27.25 -0.27 18.96
CA ASN A 77 -26.80 0.98 18.36
C ASN A 77 -26.90 2.13 19.39
N PRO A 78 -25.77 2.79 19.76
CA PRO A 78 -25.79 3.88 20.74
C PRO A 78 -26.18 5.24 20.12
N PHE A 79 -26.34 5.34 18.80
CA PHE A 79 -26.70 6.58 18.10
C PHE A 79 -28.22 6.65 17.82
N ASP A 80 -28.75 7.87 17.67
CA ASP A 80 -30.13 8.15 17.25
C ASP A 80 -30.33 8.07 15.71
N HIS A 81 -29.23 7.78 15.00
CA HIS A 81 -29.18 7.57 13.56
C HIS A 81 -28.60 6.20 13.19
N GLY A 82 -28.67 5.85 11.91
CA GLY A 82 -28.09 4.60 11.40
C GLY A 82 -26.58 4.57 11.55
N ILE A 83 -26.05 3.36 11.63
CA ILE A 83 -24.62 3.05 11.75
C ILE A 83 -24.19 2.15 10.59
N ILE A 84 -22.91 2.16 10.27
CA ILE A 84 -22.30 1.22 9.34
C ILE A 84 -21.37 0.30 10.12
N LEU A 85 -21.53 -1.01 9.92
CA LEU A 85 -20.68 -2.03 10.50
C LEU A 85 -19.91 -2.73 9.40
N SER A 86 -18.58 -2.63 9.45
CA SER A 86 -17.68 -3.26 8.48
C SER A 86 -17.08 -4.55 9.02
N PRO A 87 -16.88 -5.58 8.18
CA PRO A 87 -16.22 -6.81 8.58
C PRO A 87 -14.78 -6.57 9.03
N LEU A 88 -14.35 -7.32 10.05
CA LEU A 88 -12.95 -7.39 10.47
C LEU A 88 -12.20 -8.46 9.68
N ASN A 89 -10.90 -8.22 9.48
CA ASN A 89 -9.95 -9.21 9.03
C ASN A 89 -8.64 -9.09 9.83
N THR A 90 -7.78 -10.11 9.77
CA THR A 90 -6.43 -10.01 10.29
C THR A 90 -5.38 -10.51 9.30
N VAL A 91 -4.19 -9.95 9.38
CA VAL A 91 -3.01 -10.36 8.59
C VAL A 91 -1.81 -10.47 9.54
N PRO A 92 -0.96 -11.51 9.43
CA PRO A 92 0.24 -11.59 10.27
C PRO A 92 1.13 -10.35 10.06
N LYS A 93 1.72 -9.84 11.14
CA LYS A 93 2.83 -8.89 11.01
C LYS A 93 4.07 -9.67 10.59
N LYS A 94 4.90 -9.05 9.74
CA LYS A 94 6.22 -9.60 9.41
C LYS A 94 7.03 -9.69 10.71
N ASP A 95 7.70 -10.83 10.92
CA ASP A 95 8.60 -11.08 12.06
C ASP A 95 7.99 -10.89 13.45
N SER A 96 6.68 -11.07 13.58
CA SER A 96 5.97 -10.95 14.86
C SER A 96 4.87 -12.00 14.98
N THR A 97 4.63 -12.46 16.21
CA THR A 97 3.45 -13.29 16.53
C THR A 97 2.16 -12.47 16.57
N GLU A 98 2.26 -11.14 16.56
CA GLU A 98 1.10 -10.26 16.48
C GLU A 98 0.50 -10.21 15.08
N ARG A 99 -0.80 -9.90 15.02
CA ARG A 99 -1.54 -9.72 13.78
C ARG A 99 -1.99 -8.27 13.63
N ARG A 100 -2.01 -7.76 12.40
CA ARG A 100 -2.64 -6.49 12.04
C ARG A 100 -4.13 -6.72 11.91
N ILE A 101 -4.92 -5.94 12.63
CA ILE A 101 -6.37 -5.92 12.48
C ILE A 101 -6.73 -4.90 11.41
N ILE A 102 -7.59 -5.31 10.47
CA ILE A 102 -8.04 -4.50 9.34
C ILE A 102 -9.56 -4.42 9.41
N LEU A 103 -10.08 -3.20 9.38
CA LEU A 103 -11.50 -2.94 9.21
C LEU A 103 -11.77 -2.83 7.71
N ASP A 104 -12.53 -3.77 7.16
CA ASP A 104 -12.80 -3.81 5.72
C ASP A 104 -13.92 -2.81 5.35
N LEU A 105 -13.52 -1.56 5.22
CA LEU A 105 -14.38 -0.43 4.85
C LEU A 105 -14.77 -0.44 3.36
N SER A 106 -14.33 -1.43 2.58
CA SER A 106 -14.72 -1.62 1.18
C SER A 106 -15.70 -2.80 1.00
N SER A 107 -15.72 -3.76 1.92
CA SER A 107 -16.55 -4.96 1.82
C SER A 107 -18.00 -4.73 2.21
N ALA A 108 -18.79 -4.22 1.26
CA ALA A 108 -20.26 -4.27 1.33
C ALA A 108 -20.92 -4.31 -0.07
N GLY A 109 -20.35 -5.04 -1.02
CA GLY A 109 -20.96 -5.23 -2.35
C GLY A 109 -21.25 -3.93 -3.11
N GLY A 110 -20.37 -2.92 -2.99
CA GLY A 110 -20.56 -1.58 -3.57
C GLY A 110 -21.17 -0.54 -2.63
N THR A 111 -21.45 -0.89 -1.36
CA THR A 111 -21.98 0.05 -0.36
C THR A 111 -21.01 0.31 0.80
N GLY A 112 -19.74 -0.04 0.62
CA GLY A 112 -18.70 0.16 1.64
C GLY A 112 -18.45 1.64 1.90
N VAL A 113 -18.00 1.99 3.11
CA VAL A 113 -17.67 3.37 3.49
C VAL A 113 -16.70 4.01 2.49
N ASN A 114 -15.71 3.24 2.03
CA ASN A 114 -14.72 3.70 1.07
C ASN A 114 -15.29 4.02 -0.32
N GLU A 115 -16.46 3.49 -0.71
CA GLU A 115 -17.10 3.83 -1.99
C GLU A 115 -17.59 5.28 -2.01
N PHE A 116 -17.89 5.84 -0.84
CA PHE A 116 -18.33 7.21 -0.66
C PHE A 116 -17.22 8.15 -0.20
N ILE A 117 -15.96 7.72 -0.30
CA ILE A 117 -14.79 8.57 -0.07
C ILE A 117 -14.11 8.78 -1.42
N ASP A 118 -14.01 10.03 -1.86
CA ASP A 118 -13.33 10.36 -3.10
C ASP A 118 -11.85 9.95 -3.03
N LYS A 119 -11.35 9.42 -4.13
CA LYS A 119 -9.96 8.94 -4.26
C LYS A 119 -8.99 10.08 -4.60
N ASP A 120 -9.49 11.11 -5.26
CA ASP A 120 -8.73 12.21 -5.83
C ASP A 120 -8.99 13.52 -5.06
N ASN A 121 -10.01 13.59 -4.19
CA ASN A 121 -10.34 14.77 -3.39
C ASN A 121 -10.51 14.45 -1.90
N TYR A 122 -10.06 15.37 -1.04
CA TYR A 122 -10.29 15.32 0.41
C TYR A 122 -10.75 16.69 0.90
N LEU A 123 -11.93 16.75 1.53
CA LEU A 123 -12.58 17.98 1.98
C LEU A 123 -12.74 19.04 0.87
N GLY A 124 -12.99 18.59 -0.37
CA GLY A 124 -13.22 19.47 -1.52
C GLY A 124 -11.96 19.94 -2.23
N GLU A 125 -10.78 19.58 -1.72
CA GLU A 125 -9.49 19.91 -2.34
C GLU A 125 -8.88 18.66 -2.98
N PRO A 126 -8.22 18.78 -4.14
CA PRO A 126 -7.49 17.67 -4.75
C PRO A 126 -6.45 17.10 -3.79
N VAL A 127 -6.42 15.77 -3.67
CA VAL A 127 -5.40 15.04 -2.94
C VAL A 127 -4.08 15.16 -3.67
N SER A 128 -3.23 16.08 -3.21
CA SER A 128 -1.84 16.18 -3.66
C SER A 128 -0.92 15.50 -2.64
N LEU A 129 -0.93 14.16 -2.64
CA LEU A 129 0.02 13.37 -1.85
C LEU A 129 1.26 13.10 -2.69
N THR A 130 2.33 13.84 -2.41
CA THR A 130 3.67 13.48 -2.91
C THR A 130 4.43 12.82 -1.78
N TYR A 131 4.62 11.51 -1.87
CA TYR A 131 5.48 10.79 -0.93
C TYR A 131 6.95 11.08 -1.26
N PRO A 132 7.81 11.27 -0.26
CA PRO A 132 9.23 11.36 -0.51
C PRO A 132 9.74 10.04 -1.08
N ARG A 133 10.69 10.15 -2.00
CA ARG A 133 11.37 9.04 -2.64
C ARG A 133 12.67 8.75 -1.90
N VAL A 134 13.23 7.56 -2.13
CA VAL A 134 14.60 7.24 -1.70
C VAL A 134 15.59 8.25 -2.27
N ASP A 135 15.33 8.78 -3.46
CA ASP A 135 16.12 9.86 -4.08
C ASP A 135 16.23 11.11 -3.20
N ASP A 136 15.17 11.46 -2.44
CA ASP A 136 15.19 12.62 -1.55
C ASP A 136 16.18 12.40 -0.39
N LEU A 137 16.27 11.18 0.15
CA LEU A 137 17.28 10.82 1.14
C LEU A 137 18.69 10.92 0.55
N VAL A 138 18.87 10.45 -0.69
CA VAL A 138 20.15 10.52 -1.41
C VAL A 138 20.59 11.97 -1.61
N LEU A 139 19.65 12.86 -1.91
CA LEU A 139 19.94 14.30 -2.02
C LEU A 139 20.42 14.88 -0.69
N LEU A 140 19.84 14.45 0.44
CA LEU A 140 20.31 14.87 1.77
C LEU A 140 21.72 14.31 2.08
N ILE A 141 21.99 13.05 1.77
CA ILE A 141 23.34 12.45 1.90
C ILE A 141 24.36 13.24 1.07
N LYS A 142 24.03 13.55 -0.18
CA LYS A 142 24.90 14.37 -1.05
C LYS A 142 25.11 15.78 -0.49
N LYS A 143 24.06 16.39 0.06
CA LYS A 143 24.12 17.73 0.70
C LYS A 143 25.06 17.74 1.92
N LYS A 144 24.99 16.71 2.77
CA LYS A 144 25.81 16.60 3.99
C LYS A 144 27.23 16.07 3.73
N GLY A 145 27.41 15.34 2.62
CA GLY A 145 28.68 14.79 2.18
C GLY A 145 28.91 13.34 2.59
N SER A 146 30.00 12.78 2.07
CA SER A 146 30.43 11.41 2.38
C SER A 146 30.75 11.27 3.87
N GLY A 147 30.35 10.14 4.46
CA GLY A 147 30.49 9.87 5.89
C GLY A 147 29.46 10.56 6.78
N SER A 148 28.41 11.17 6.19
CA SER A 148 27.27 11.68 6.96
C SER A 148 26.54 10.54 7.69
N HIS A 149 25.98 10.85 8.85
CA HIS A 149 25.20 9.90 9.62
C HIS A 149 23.73 9.96 9.23
N LEU A 150 23.15 8.79 8.97
CA LEU A 150 21.73 8.57 8.79
C LEU A 150 21.12 8.06 10.09
N PHE A 151 19.86 8.41 10.35
CA PHE A 151 19.08 7.88 11.47
C PHE A 151 17.60 7.81 11.09
N LYS A 152 16.84 6.93 11.75
CA LYS A 152 15.39 6.83 11.53
C LYS A 152 14.61 6.53 12.81
N ARG A 153 13.34 6.95 12.82
CA ARG A 153 12.34 6.67 13.86
C ARG A 153 11.01 6.34 13.18
N ASP A 154 10.26 5.41 13.77
CA ASP A 154 8.98 4.88 13.27
C ASP A 154 7.88 5.18 14.31
N LEU A 155 6.67 5.52 13.87
CA LEU A 155 5.57 5.78 14.80
C LEU A 155 4.96 4.47 15.34
N ALA A 156 4.80 4.38 16.66
CA ALA A 156 4.09 3.26 17.26
C ALA A 156 2.59 3.35 16.96
N ARG A 157 1.97 2.29 16.43
CA ARG A 157 0.52 2.30 16.15
C ARG A 157 0.06 3.51 15.32
N ALA A 158 0.87 4.01 14.37
CA ALA A 158 0.67 5.25 13.61
C ALA A 158 -0.79 5.75 13.47
N TYR A 159 -1.62 5.08 12.66
CA TYR A 159 -3.02 5.48 12.42
C TYR A 159 -3.86 5.54 13.70
N ARG A 160 -3.60 4.68 14.68
CA ARG A 160 -4.36 4.60 15.93
C ARG A 160 -4.08 5.74 16.91
N GLN A 161 -3.13 6.62 16.59
CA GLN A 161 -2.85 7.83 17.35
C GLN A 161 -3.59 9.05 16.80
N ILE A 162 -4.18 8.94 15.60
CA ILE A 162 -4.76 10.08 14.88
C ILE A 162 -6.28 10.05 15.03
N PRO A 163 -6.90 11.04 15.71
CA PRO A 163 -8.35 11.06 15.94
C PRO A 163 -9.12 11.26 14.64
N ILE A 164 -10.29 10.65 14.54
CA ILE A 164 -11.28 11.01 13.52
C ILE A 164 -12.29 11.99 14.09
N ASP A 165 -12.97 12.71 13.22
CA ASP A 165 -14.11 13.55 13.59
C ASP A 165 -15.17 12.66 14.26
N ILE A 166 -15.61 13.05 15.45
CA ILE A 166 -16.63 12.32 16.22
C ILE A 166 -17.94 12.21 15.43
N GLY A 167 -18.23 13.19 14.58
CA GLY A 167 -19.35 13.20 13.64
C GLY A 167 -19.26 12.16 12.53
N ASP A 168 -18.14 11.44 12.39
CA ASP A 168 -17.95 10.34 11.44
C ASP A 168 -17.81 8.97 12.14
N THR A 169 -17.77 8.90 13.48
CA THR A 169 -17.57 7.65 14.25
C THR A 169 -18.58 6.56 13.89
N PHE A 170 -19.83 6.92 13.61
CA PHE A 170 -20.90 5.97 13.26
C PHE A 170 -20.68 5.25 11.92
N LEU A 171 -19.73 5.73 11.10
CA LEU A 171 -19.37 5.14 9.81
C LEU A 171 -18.27 4.07 9.95
N VAL A 172 -17.51 4.07 11.05
CA VAL A 172 -16.37 3.16 11.26
C VAL A 172 -16.65 2.18 12.40
N GLY A 173 -17.84 1.58 12.37
CA GLY A 173 -18.25 0.56 13.31
C GLY A 173 -17.85 -0.85 12.89
N PHE A 174 -17.75 -1.74 13.86
CA PHE A 174 -17.59 -3.19 13.63
C PHE A 174 -18.26 -4.00 14.73
N ALA A 175 -18.51 -5.28 14.45
CA ALA A 175 -19.10 -6.21 15.39
C ALA A 175 -18.13 -7.34 15.76
N TRP A 176 -18.07 -7.66 17.05
CA TRP A 176 -17.31 -8.80 17.57
C TRP A 176 -18.06 -9.45 18.73
N ASN A 177 -18.21 -10.78 18.70
CA ASN A 177 -18.87 -11.57 19.76
C ASN A 177 -20.20 -10.99 20.25
N GLY A 178 -21.08 -10.58 19.33
CA GLY A 178 -22.41 -10.06 19.70
C GLY A 178 -22.42 -8.62 20.24
N HIS A 179 -21.29 -7.92 20.19
CA HIS A 179 -21.17 -6.53 20.63
C HIS A 179 -20.71 -5.63 19.48
N ILE A 180 -21.12 -4.37 19.55
CA ILE A 180 -20.77 -3.33 18.60
C ILE A 180 -19.66 -2.46 19.18
N PHE A 181 -18.72 -2.09 18.33
CA PHE A 181 -17.63 -1.17 18.65
C PHE A 181 -17.49 -0.14 17.54
N PHE A 182 -16.87 1.00 17.85
CA PHE A 182 -16.55 2.03 16.86
C PHE A 182 -15.13 2.53 17.07
N ASP A 183 -14.43 2.75 15.97
CA ASP A 183 -13.16 3.46 15.98
C ASP A 183 -13.38 4.96 16.21
N ILE A 184 -12.56 5.56 17.09
CA ILE A 184 -12.51 7.03 17.29
C ILE A 184 -11.16 7.63 16.85
N VAL A 185 -10.33 6.79 16.24
CA VAL A 185 -9.05 7.13 15.58
C VAL A 185 -9.02 6.45 14.22
N LEU A 186 -8.06 6.79 13.35
CA LEU A 186 -7.97 6.16 12.04
C LEU A 186 -7.80 4.63 12.15
N SER A 187 -8.47 3.91 11.26
CA SER A 187 -8.41 2.46 11.18
C SER A 187 -7.68 2.00 9.92
N MET A 188 -6.99 0.86 10.02
CA MET A 188 -6.43 0.21 8.84
C MET A 188 -7.57 -0.25 7.94
N GLY A 189 -7.54 0.17 6.68
CA GLY A 189 -8.59 -0.10 5.69
C GLY A 189 -9.34 1.15 5.24
N LEU A 190 -9.23 2.27 5.98
CA LEU A 190 -9.84 3.54 5.60
C LEU A 190 -9.08 4.18 4.43
N ARG A 191 -9.81 4.58 3.38
CA ARG A 191 -9.24 5.18 2.16
C ARG A 191 -8.41 6.44 2.42
N SER A 192 -8.90 7.32 3.28
CA SER A 192 -8.26 8.61 3.62
C SER A 192 -7.15 8.50 4.67
N ALA A 193 -6.95 7.34 5.32
CA ALA A 193 -6.04 7.22 6.45
C ALA A 193 -4.58 7.55 6.10
N ALA A 194 -4.08 7.07 4.96
CA ALA A 194 -2.71 7.32 4.52
C ALA A 194 -2.47 8.83 4.29
N GLN A 195 -3.43 9.52 3.67
CA GLN A 195 -3.34 10.96 3.46
C GLN A 195 -3.30 11.73 4.77
N ILE A 196 -4.23 11.41 5.67
CA ILE A 196 -4.36 12.07 6.96
C ILE A 196 -3.07 11.86 7.76
N CYS A 197 -2.53 10.64 7.77
CA CYS A 197 -1.24 10.32 8.39
C CYS A 197 -0.10 11.15 7.81
N GLN A 198 0.02 11.22 6.48
CA GLN A 198 1.05 12.02 5.82
C GLN A 198 0.94 13.51 6.16
N ARG A 199 -0.27 14.06 6.30
CA ARG A 199 -0.46 15.47 6.72
C ARG A 199 0.07 15.72 8.12
N LEU A 200 -0.20 14.82 9.06
CA LEU A 200 0.36 14.89 10.41
C LEU A 200 1.89 14.78 10.37
N THR A 201 2.44 13.78 9.69
CA THR A 201 3.90 13.58 9.70
C THR A 201 4.65 14.66 8.93
N ASN A 202 4.04 15.28 7.91
CA ASN A 202 4.58 16.48 7.27
C ASN A 202 4.63 17.68 8.22
N ALA A 203 3.62 17.85 9.09
CA ALA A 203 3.63 18.93 10.08
C ALA A 203 4.74 18.72 11.11
N ILE A 204 4.94 17.48 11.55
CA ILE A 204 6.05 17.10 12.45
C ILE A 204 7.41 17.33 11.78
N ALA A 205 7.57 16.88 10.53
CA ALA A 205 8.79 17.12 9.76
C ALA A 205 9.08 18.62 9.59
N TYR A 206 8.06 19.45 9.33
CA TYR A 206 8.22 20.90 9.25
C TYR A 206 8.72 21.50 10.57
N ILE A 207 8.13 21.09 11.70
CA ILE A 207 8.56 21.53 13.03
C ILE A 207 10.03 21.16 13.24
N TYR A 208 10.39 19.91 12.95
CA TYR A 208 11.76 19.44 13.09
C TYR A 208 12.74 20.20 12.18
N SER A 209 12.38 20.46 10.93
CA SER A 209 13.19 21.26 10.01
C SER A 209 13.32 22.72 10.44
N SER A 210 12.34 23.29 11.14
CA SER A 210 12.46 24.63 11.73
C SER A 210 13.53 24.72 12.82
N LEU A 211 13.96 23.58 13.39
CA LEU A 211 15.09 23.49 14.32
C LEU A 211 16.45 23.42 13.60
N GLY A 212 16.47 23.40 12.27
CA GLY A 212 17.68 23.40 11.44
C GLY A 212 18.17 22.01 11.01
N PHE A 213 17.38 20.95 11.21
CA PHE A 213 17.74 19.58 10.83
C PHE A 213 17.02 19.13 9.55
N ASP A 214 17.72 18.37 8.72
CA ASP A 214 17.16 17.81 7.49
C ASP A 214 16.46 16.46 7.77
N ILE A 215 15.25 16.28 7.23
CA ILE A 215 14.44 15.09 7.44
C ILE A 215 13.56 14.80 6.22
N ILE A 216 13.23 13.53 6.02
CA ILE A 216 12.17 13.06 5.14
C ILE A 216 11.22 12.16 5.93
N ASN A 217 9.95 12.10 5.51
CA ASN A 217 8.94 11.28 6.16
C ASN A 217 8.02 10.58 5.15
N TYR A 218 8.00 9.25 5.21
CA TYR A 218 7.09 8.42 4.42
C TYR A 218 6.06 7.81 5.35
N LEU A 219 4.82 8.30 5.32
CA LEU A 219 3.78 7.91 6.27
C LEU A 219 4.28 8.01 7.72
N ASP A 220 4.50 6.88 8.37
CA ASP A 220 4.96 6.71 9.75
C ASP A 220 6.47 6.56 9.93
N ASP A 221 7.23 6.46 8.84
CA ASP A 221 8.69 6.37 8.84
C ASP A 221 9.33 7.75 8.68
N PHE A 222 10.19 8.16 9.61
CA PHE A 222 11.02 9.35 9.54
C PHE A 222 12.49 8.97 9.34
N ALA A 223 13.19 9.62 8.41
CA ALA A 223 14.63 9.49 8.24
C ALA A 223 15.33 10.84 8.13
N GLY A 224 16.40 11.01 8.89
CA GLY A 224 17.24 12.19 8.86
C GLY A 224 18.67 11.87 8.44
N VAL A 225 19.37 12.88 7.94
CA VAL A 225 20.80 12.81 7.58
C VAL A 225 21.51 14.03 8.12
N GLU A 226 22.61 13.82 8.83
CA GLU A 226 23.34 14.90 9.47
C GLU A 226 24.84 14.62 9.55
N SER A 227 25.65 15.65 9.78
CA SER A 227 27.08 15.49 10.03
C SER A 227 27.33 14.70 11.33
N PRO A 228 28.47 13.98 11.43
CA PRO A 228 28.79 13.18 12.63
C PRO A 228 28.76 13.96 13.94
N GLU A 229 29.08 15.26 13.90
CA GLU A 229 29.14 16.12 15.08
C GLU A 229 27.75 16.46 15.62
N LEU A 230 26.74 16.54 14.76
CA LEU A 230 25.38 16.96 15.11
C LEU A 230 24.36 15.82 15.13
N SER A 231 24.68 14.66 14.55
CA SER A 231 23.72 13.58 14.33
C SER A 231 23.09 13.04 15.62
N SER A 232 23.86 12.93 16.71
CA SER A 232 23.32 12.45 18.00
C SER A 232 22.32 13.43 18.60
N LYS A 233 22.58 14.74 18.44
CA LYS A 233 21.64 15.78 18.83
C LYS A 233 20.41 15.73 17.93
N ALA A 234 20.59 15.68 16.61
CA ALA A 234 19.51 15.60 15.64
C ALA A 234 18.56 14.42 15.94
N PHE A 235 19.12 13.24 16.20
CA PHE A 235 18.35 12.03 16.53
C PHE A 235 17.55 12.15 17.84
N LEU A 236 18.11 12.81 18.87
CA LEU A 236 17.40 13.05 20.13
C LEU A 236 16.34 14.14 19.98
N GLU A 237 16.60 15.19 19.21
CA GLU A 237 15.59 16.24 18.98
C GLU A 237 14.39 15.71 18.21
N LEU A 238 14.55 14.72 17.33
CA LEU A 238 13.41 14.10 16.66
C LEU A 238 12.50 13.39 17.67
N GLN A 239 13.08 12.72 18.68
CA GLN A 239 12.32 12.13 19.78
C GLN A 239 11.57 13.18 20.58
N ASN A 240 12.26 14.28 20.93
CA ASN A 240 11.67 15.37 21.69
C ASN A 240 10.50 16.00 20.94
N VAL A 241 10.64 16.22 19.63
CA VAL A 241 9.57 16.76 18.78
C VAL A 241 8.38 15.80 18.77
N LEU A 242 8.59 14.50 18.53
CA LEU A 242 7.52 13.50 18.57
C LEU A 242 6.78 13.51 19.91
N ALA A 243 7.53 13.46 21.02
CA ALA A 243 6.97 13.49 22.37
C ALA A 243 6.21 14.79 22.66
N SER A 244 6.73 15.95 22.22
CA SER A 244 6.07 17.26 22.39
C SER A 244 4.77 17.39 21.60
N CYS A 245 4.67 16.67 20.47
CA CYS A 245 3.45 16.56 19.68
C CYS A 245 2.47 15.50 20.21
N GLY A 246 2.81 14.81 21.31
CA GLY A 246 1.98 13.74 21.87
C GLY A 246 1.97 12.46 21.04
N ILE A 247 2.99 12.24 20.19
CA ILE A 247 3.10 11.08 19.30
C ILE A 247 4.07 10.06 19.90
N GLU A 248 3.60 8.84 20.10
CA GLU A 248 4.37 7.68 20.54
C GLU A 248 5.18 7.10 19.37
N GLU A 249 6.46 6.81 19.60
CA GLU A 249 7.34 6.13 18.63
C GLU A 249 7.55 4.64 18.96
N SER A 250 7.98 3.87 17.97
CA SER A 250 8.44 2.49 18.12
C SER A 250 9.92 2.48 18.53
N GLU A 251 10.23 2.67 19.81
CA GLU A 251 11.62 2.77 20.30
C GLU A 251 12.53 1.60 19.86
N HIS A 252 12.01 0.37 19.84
CA HIS A 252 12.73 -0.83 19.41
C HIS A 252 13.06 -0.87 17.91
N LYS A 253 12.41 -0.04 17.09
CA LYS A 253 12.70 0.11 15.66
C LYS A 253 13.55 1.34 15.35
N ALA A 254 13.80 2.19 16.34
CA ALA A 254 14.62 3.37 16.14
C ALA A 254 16.04 2.95 15.78
N VAL A 255 16.59 3.55 14.73
CA VAL A 255 17.98 3.34 14.33
C VAL A 255 18.70 4.65 14.55
N GLY A 256 19.64 4.62 15.50
CA GLY A 256 20.47 5.77 15.82
C GLY A 256 21.46 6.11 14.69
N PRO A 257 22.20 7.22 14.84
CA PRO A 257 23.16 7.68 13.85
C PRO A 257 24.16 6.61 13.41
N SER A 258 24.18 6.31 12.11
CA SER A 258 25.13 5.39 11.50
C SER A 258 25.46 5.84 10.07
N THR A 259 26.59 5.37 9.51
CA THR A 259 26.93 5.63 8.11
C THR A 259 26.19 4.71 7.13
N ARG A 260 25.54 3.66 7.63
CA ARG A 260 24.80 2.67 6.85
C ARG A 260 23.44 2.38 7.49
N MET A 261 22.37 2.59 6.75
CA MET A 261 20.99 2.43 7.26
C MET A 261 20.04 1.98 6.16
N GLU A 262 19.12 1.05 6.50
CA GLU A 262 18.01 0.69 5.61
C GLU A 262 16.83 1.65 5.79
N PHE A 263 16.34 2.19 4.69
CA PHE A 263 15.14 3.02 4.62
C PHE A 263 14.27 2.60 3.43
N LEU A 264 12.99 2.32 3.67
CA LEU A 264 12.03 1.85 2.65
C LEU A 264 12.49 0.61 1.85
N GLY A 265 13.26 -0.28 2.48
CA GLY A 265 13.80 -1.50 1.83
C GLY A 265 15.13 -1.30 1.09
N ILE A 266 15.67 -0.07 1.08
CA ILE A 266 16.95 0.25 0.45
C ILE A 266 17.97 0.60 1.52
N ILE A 267 19.10 -0.09 1.50
CA ILE A 267 20.26 0.20 2.32
C ILE A 267 21.05 1.34 1.66
N CYS A 268 21.23 2.42 2.41
CA CYS A 268 22.06 3.54 2.02
C CYS A 268 23.41 3.47 2.76
N ASP A 269 24.53 3.56 2.04
CA ASP A 269 25.88 3.68 2.62
C ASP A 269 26.48 5.04 2.25
N SER A 270 26.60 5.93 3.25
CA SER A 270 27.11 7.30 3.08
C SER A 270 28.63 7.38 2.91
N VAL A 271 29.38 6.34 3.28
CA VAL A 271 30.84 6.32 3.12
C VAL A 271 31.16 5.91 1.68
N LYS A 272 30.58 4.80 1.23
CA LYS A 272 30.74 4.30 -0.14
C LYS A 272 29.93 5.09 -1.16
N MET A 273 28.94 5.86 -0.71
CA MET A 273 27.97 6.58 -1.56
C MET A 273 27.20 5.63 -2.48
N THR A 274 26.75 4.49 -1.95
CA THR A 274 26.03 3.43 -2.67
C THR A 274 24.63 3.19 -2.11
N LEU A 275 23.76 2.65 -2.97
CA LEU A 275 22.48 2.07 -2.60
C LEU A 275 22.54 0.56 -2.83
N GLU A 276 22.04 -0.21 -1.89
CA GLU A 276 21.94 -1.67 -1.95
C GLU A 276 20.51 -2.08 -1.59
N ILE A 277 20.01 -3.17 -2.17
CA ILE A 277 18.74 -3.77 -1.76
C ILE A 277 19.02 -4.66 -0.55
N SER A 278 18.13 -4.65 0.44
CA SER A 278 18.34 -5.46 1.64
C SER A 278 18.29 -6.96 1.33
N ILE A 279 19.12 -7.74 2.02
CA ILE A 279 19.22 -9.19 1.78
C ILE A 279 17.88 -9.89 2.04
N GLU A 280 17.09 -9.33 2.94
CA GLU A 280 15.73 -9.78 3.25
C GLU A 280 14.79 -9.59 2.06
N ARG A 281 14.93 -8.49 1.30
CA ARG A 281 14.18 -8.27 0.05
C ARG A 281 14.64 -9.21 -1.04
N LEU A 282 15.94 -9.40 -1.19
CA LEU A 282 16.50 -10.38 -2.14
C LEU A 282 16.01 -11.81 -1.84
N THR A 283 16.07 -12.22 -0.57
CA THR A 283 15.58 -13.54 -0.14
C THR A 283 14.08 -13.70 -0.39
N GLU A 284 13.32 -12.63 -0.16
CA GLU A 284 11.90 -12.58 -0.46
C GLU A 284 11.67 -12.79 -1.97
N ILE A 285 12.46 -12.18 -2.85
CA ILE A 285 12.42 -12.46 -4.30
C ILE A 285 12.79 -13.91 -4.60
N ASP A 286 13.90 -14.41 -4.04
CA ASP A 286 14.41 -15.76 -4.32
C ASP A 286 13.42 -16.85 -3.92
N LEU A 287 12.78 -16.70 -2.76
CA LEU A 287 11.74 -17.63 -2.29
C LEU A 287 10.55 -17.67 -3.26
N ILE A 288 10.18 -16.53 -3.82
CA ILE A 288 9.11 -16.44 -4.81
C ILE A 288 9.53 -17.10 -6.13
N LEU A 289 10.79 -16.95 -6.54
CA LEU A 289 11.32 -17.56 -7.75
C LEU A 289 11.45 -19.09 -7.63
N LEU A 290 11.57 -19.63 -6.41
CA LEU A 290 11.73 -21.06 -6.12
C LEU A 290 10.40 -21.83 -5.96
N GLU A 291 9.26 -21.15 -5.77
CA GLU A 291 7.95 -21.81 -5.77
C GLU A 291 7.58 -22.22 -7.20
N TRP A 292 7.23 -23.51 -7.42
CA TRP A 292 6.69 -24.00 -8.70
C TRP A 292 5.65 -23.02 -9.22
N LEU A 293 5.99 -22.29 -10.29
CA LEU A 293 5.20 -21.15 -10.74
C LEU A 293 3.79 -21.62 -11.11
N HIS A 294 2.81 -21.18 -10.31
CA HIS A 294 1.40 -21.40 -10.58
C HIS A 294 1.06 -20.88 -11.98
N ILE A 295 0.08 -21.47 -12.67
CA ILE A 295 -0.24 -21.10 -14.07
C ILE A 295 -0.38 -19.58 -14.29
N ASN A 296 -1.03 -18.87 -13.36
CA ASN A 296 -1.14 -17.40 -13.41
C ASN A 296 0.21 -16.67 -13.42
N ALA A 297 1.23 -17.21 -12.74
CA ALA A 297 2.57 -16.68 -12.75
C ALA A 297 3.23 -16.87 -14.12
N LEU A 298 3.07 -18.03 -14.75
CA LEU A 298 3.57 -18.29 -16.11
C LEU A 298 2.89 -17.39 -17.16
N GLU A 299 1.58 -17.18 -17.04
CA GLU A 299 0.83 -16.25 -17.90
C GLU A 299 1.35 -14.81 -17.77
N MET A 300 1.60 -14.37 -16.54
CA MET A 300 2.13 -13.04 -16.27
C MET A 300 3.58 -12.88 -16.73
N LEU A 301 4.40 -13.93 -16.57
CA LEU A 301 5.79 -13.97 -17.04
C LEU A 301 5.86 -13.88 -18.58
N THR A 302 4.93 -14.53 -19.28
CA THR A 302 4.83 -14.47 -20.74
C THR A 302 4.67 -13.03 -21.20
N VAL A 303 3.81 -12.25 -20.52
CA VAL A 303 3.66 -10.81 -20.80
C VAL A 303 4.97 -10.03 -20.57
N VAL A 304 5.69 -10.30 -19.47
CA VAL A 304 6.98 -9.65 -19.19
C VAL A 304 7.97 -9.89 -20.34
N VAL A 305 8.12 -11.15 -20.75
CA VAL A 305 9.04 -11.55 -21.83
C VAL A 305 8.66 -10.87 -23.14
N CYS A 306 7.37 -10.87 -23.50
CA CYS A 306 6.87 -10.18 -24.68
C CYS A 306 7.21 -8.68 -24.68
N LEU A 307 7.00 -8.00 -23.56
CA LEU A 307 7.27 -6.57 -23.45
C LEU A 307 8.77 -6.25 -23.47
N LYS A 308 9.62 -7.11 -22.92
CA LYS A 308 11.08 -6.98 -23.05
C LYS A 308 11.54 -7.16 -24.50
N LEU A 309 11.03 -8.19 -25.15
CA LEU A 309 11.40 -8.53 -26.52
C LEU A 309 11.02 -7.42 -27.51
N TRP A 310 9.84 -6.82 -27.33
CA TRP A 310 9.32 -5.82 -28.27
C TRP A 310 9.31 -4.39 -27.74
N GLY A 311 9.80 -4.12 -26.53
CA GLY A 311 9.70 -2.83 -25.87
C GLY A 311 10.17 -1.66 -26.73
N THR A 312 11.31 -1.82 -27.42
CA THR A 312 11.87 -0.80 -28.33
C THR A 312 10.97 -0.52 -29.53
N LYS A 313 10.33 -1.56 -30.09
CA LYS A 313 9.35 -1.43 -31.21
C LYS A 313 8.03 -0.81 -30.74
N LEU A 314 7.73 -0.89 -29.45
CA LEU A 314 6.51 -0.38 -28.83
C LEU A 314 6.63 1.05 -28.28
N ARG A 315 7.81 1.67 -28.40
CA ARG A 315 8.11 2.97 -27.80
C ARG A 315 7.11 4.06 -28.19
N GLY A 316 6.64 4.81 -27.20
CA GLY A 316 5.71 5.93 -27.39
C GLY A 316 4.26 5.53 -27.73
N LYS A 317 3.92 4.24 -27.68
CA LYS A 317 2.59 3.74 -28.05
C LYS A 317 1.72 3.44 -26.84
N ARG A 318 0.41 3.38 -27.07
CA ARG A 318 -0.55 2.78 -26.15
C ARG A 318 -0.84 1.35 -26.59
N ILE A 319 -0.60 0.39 -25.72
CA ILE A 319 -0.62 -1.03 -26.02
C ILE A 319 -1.77 -1.69 -25.28
N MET A 320 -2.50 -2.54 -25.99
CA MET A 320 -3.55 -3.37 -25.42
C MET A 320 -3.13 -4.83 -25.48
N ILE A 321 -2.90 -5.43 -24.33
CA ILE A 321 -2.70 -6.88 -24.20
C ILE A 321 -4.07 -7.54 -24.18
N LYS A 322 -4.27 -8.48 -25.10
CA LYS A 322 -5.41 -9.40 -25.06
C LYS A 322 -4.96 -10.68 -24.39
N CYS A 323 -5.61 -11.07 -23.30
CA CYS A 323 -5.24 -12.23 -22.50
C CYS A 323 -6.51 -12.94 -22.05
N ASP A 324 -6.53 -14.27 -22.09
CA ASP A 324 -7.63 -15.09 -21.57
C ASP A 324 -7.49 -15.41 -20.07
N ASN A 325 -6.38 -15.01 -19.45
CA ASN A 325 -6.20 -15.10 -18.02
C ASN A 325 -6.72 -13.83 -17.31
N GLN A 326 -7.87 -13.97 -16.63
CA GLN A 326 -8.49 -12.87 -15.90
C GLN A 326 -7.63 -12.33 -14.75
N VAL A 327 -6.74 -13.15 -14.16
CA VAL A 327 -5.81 -12.71 -13.11
C VAL A 327 -4.78 -11.76 -13.70
N THR A 328 -4.13 -12.12 -14.81
CA THR A 328 -3.18 -11.26 -15.55
C THR A 328 -3.83 -9.93 -15.92
N VAL A 329 -5.06 -9.96 -16.46
CA VAL A 329 -5.82 -8.75 -16.82
C VAL A 329 -6.07 -7.87 -15.60
N THR A 330 -6.47 -8.46 -14.48
CA THR A 330 -6.74 -7.73 -13.24
C THR A 330 -5.47 -7.12 -12.66
N VAL A 331 -4.38 -7.88 -12.61
CA VAL A 331 -3.10 -7.41 -12.04
C VAL A 331 -2.53 -6.25 -12.85
N ILE A 332 -2.51 -6.35 -14.20
CA ILE A 332 -2.01 -5.28 -15.07
C ILE A 332 -2.85 -4.00 -14.90
N ASN A 333 -4.19 -4.12 -14.91
CA ASN A 333 -5.05 -2.94 -14.88
C ASN A 333 -5.16 -2.28 -13.49
N THR A 334 -5.05 -3.07 -12.41
CA THR A 334 -5.12 -2.55 -11.04
C THR A 334 -3.75 -2.13 -10.50
N GLY A 335 -2.67 -2.63 -11.11
CA GLY A 335 -1.31 -2.48 -10.59
C GLY A 335 -1.10 -3.17 -9.24
N ARG A 336 -1.88 -4.22 -8.92
CA ARG A 336 -1.83 -4.89 -7.61
C ARG A 336 -2.08 -6.39 -7.71
N SER A 337 -1.34 -7.15 -6.91
CA SER A 337 -1.56 -8.57 -6.63
C SER A 337 -1.21 -8.91 -5.18
N ARG A 338 -1.87 -9.94 -4.62
CA ARG A 338 -1.47 -10.55 -3.34
C ARG A 338 -0.39 -11.61 -3.52
N ASN A 339 -0.25 -12.13 -4.74
CA ASN A 339 0.83 -13.05 -5.07
C ASN A 339 2.07 -12.24 -5.41
N GLN A 340 3.17 -12.65 -4.81
CA GLN A 340 4.37 -11.87 -4.80
C GLN A 340 5.18 -11.98 -6.10
N PHE A 341 5.10 -13.11 -6.80
CA PHE A 341 5.67 -13.26 -8.13
C PHE A 341 4.97 -12.34 -9.12
N LEU A 342 3.64 -12.31 -9.08
CA LEU A 342 2.84 -11.40 -9.91
C LEU A 342 3.18 -9.93 -9.63
N GLN A 343 3.52 -9.58 -8.39
CA GLN A 343 4.03 -8.25 -8.05
C GLN A 343 5.40 -7.98 -8.65
N SER A 344 6.32 -8.96 -8.62
CA SER A 344 7.62 -8.82 -9.27
C SER A 344 7.47 -8.65 -10.79
N CYS A 345 6.59 -9.42 -11.44
CA CYS A 345 6.29 -9.23 -12.86
C CYS A 345 5.74 -7.82 -13.15
N LEU A 346 4.86 -7.32 -12.28
CA LEU A 346 4.30 -5.98 -12.44
C LEU A 346 5.39 -4.90 -12.33
N ARG A 347 6.30 -5.01 -11.36
CA ARG A 347 7.45 -4.08 -11.23
C ARG A 347 8.28 -4.07 -12.51
N GLU A 348 8.58 -5.25 -13.03
CA GLU A 348 9.35 -5.39 -14.27
C GLU A 348 8.61 -4.78 -15.47
N ILE A 349 7.30 -4.99 -15.58
CA ILE A 349 6.48 -4.37 -16.64
C ILE A 349 6.48 -2.85 -16.53
N CYS A 350 6.31 -2.30 -15.33
CA CYS A 350 6.36 -0.86 -15.10
C CYS A 350 7.73 -0.29 -15.50
N PHE A 351 8.81 -0.99 -15.18
CA PHE A 351 10.17 -0.61 -15.59
C PHE A 351 10.32 -0.62 -17.10
N VAL A 352 9.97 -1.72 -17.77
CA VAL A 352 10.05 -1.85 -19.24
C VAL A 352 9.20 -0.79 -19.95
N ALA A 353 8.00 -0.51 -19.41
CA ALA A 353 7.12 0.55 -19.91
C ALA A 353 7.73 1.94 -19.74
N ALA A 354 8.40 2.20 -18.61
CA ALA A 354 9.06 3.47 -18.35
C ALA A 354 10.26 3.71 -19.28
N ILE A 355 11.17 2.74 -19.40
CA ILE A 355 12.38 2.90 -20.24
C ILE A 355 12.05 3.03 -21.74
N ASN A 356 10.92 2.46 -22.17
CA ASN A 356 10.44 2.53 -23.54
C ASN A 356 9.29 3.53 -23.72
N GLU A 357 8.91 4.30 -22.71
CA GLU A 357 7.87 5.35 -22.80
C GLU A 357 6.55 4.87 -23.42
N PHE A 358 6.05 3.68 -23.06
CA PHE A 358 4.74 3.18 -23.54
C PHE A 358 3.71 3.05 -22.43
N GLU A 359 2.43 3.10 -22.78
CA GLU A 359 1.30 2.87 -21.86
C GLU A 359 0.71 1.49 -22.10
N LEU A 360 0.34 0.78 -21.03
CA LEU A 360 -0.17 -0.58 -21.09
C LEU A 360 -1.57 -0.72 -20.49
N ARG A 361 -2.45 -1.41 -21.19
CA ARG A 361 -3.74 -1.91 -20.67
C ARG A 361 -3.92 -3.37 -21.04
N ALA A 362 -4.66 -4.11 -20.22
CA ALA A 362 -5.03 -5.48 -20.54
C ALA A 362 -6.56 -5.61 -20.71
N VAL A 363 -7.00 -6.46 -21.63
CA VAL A 363 -8.41 -6.80 -21.81
C VAL A 363 -8.55 -8.32 -21.86
N HIS A 364 -9.61 -8.81 -21.21
CA HIS A 364 -9.93 -10.22 -21.28
C HIS A 364 -10.48 -10.59 -22.66
N ILE A 365 -10.00 -11.70 -23.23
CA ILE A 365 -10.59 -12.35 -24.40
C ILE A 365 -10.94 -13.79 -24.07
N ALA A 366 -11.98 -14.36 -24.68
CA ALA A 366 -12.29 -15.77 -24.44
C ALA A 366 -11.17 -16.65 -25.03
N GLY A 367 -10.85 -17.77 -24.38
CA GLY A 367 -9.79 -18.67 -24.86
C GLY A 367 -10.05 -19.20 -26.29
N VAL A 368 -11.32 -19.34 -26.68
CA VAL A 368 -11.71 -19.69 -28.06
C VAL A 368 -11.31 -18.64 -29.10
N ASP A 369 -11.09 -17.40 -28.69
CA ASP A 369 -10.63 -16.29 -29.53
C ASP A 369 -9.10 -16.09 -29.44
N ASN A 370 -8.43 -16.73 -28.48
CA ASN A 370 -6.97 -16.64 -28.25
C ASN A 370 -6.18 -17.74 -29.00
N ARG A 371 -6.68 -18.16 -30.17
CA ARG A 371 -6.29 -19.42 -30.84
C ARG A 371 -4.81 -19.50 -31.19
N LEU A 372 -4.24 -18.44 -31.78
CA LEU A 372 -2.85 -18.44 -32.22
C LEU A 372 -1.86 -18.51 -31.04
N ALA A 373 -2.14 -17.78 -29.96
CA ALA A 373 -1.31 -17.81 -28.76
C ALA A 373 -1.43 -19.16 -28.01
N ASP A 374 -2.63 -19.74 -27.95
CA ASP A 374 -2.85 -21.07 -27.36
C ASP A 374 -2.13 -22.18 -28.16
N MET A 375 -2.13 -22.11 -29.50
CA MET A 375 -1.37 -23.06 -30.32
C MET A 375 0.15 -22.92 -30.11
N LEU A 376 0.66 -21.69 -29.97
CA LEU A 376 2.08 -21.45 -29.67
C LEU A 376 2.47 -21.96 -28.29
N SER A 377 1.65 -21.70 -27.26
CA SER A 377 1.96 -22.16 -25.90
C SER A 377 1.92 -23.69 -25.76
N ARG A 378 1.08 -24.38 -26.54
CA ARG A 378 0.93 -25.84 -26.56
C ARG A 378 1.75 -26.56 -27.61
N TRP A 379 2.57 -25.84 -28.37
CA TRP A 379 3.34 -26.39 -29.50
C TRP A 379 4.16 -27.64 -29.14
N HIS A 380 4.71 -27.66 -27.93
CA HIS A 380 5.53 -28.76 -27.41
C HIS A 380 4.73 -30.01 -27.04
N LEU A 381 3.40 -29.92 -26.89
CA LEU A 381 2.55 -31.03 -26.44
C LEU A 381 2.17 -31.99 -27.57
N HIS A 382 1.97 -31.48 -28.79
CA HIS A 382 1.62 -32.30 -29.94
C HIS A 382 1.89 -31.55 -31.26
N SER A 383 2.38 -32.27 -32.26
CA SER A 383 2.63 -31.75 -33.63
C SER A 383 1.41 -31.14 -34.34
N ASN A 384 0.20 -31.38 -33.84
CA ASN A 384 -1.03 -30.84 -34.43
C ASN A 384 -1.16 -29.33 -34.19
N TYR A 385 -0.66 -28.83 -33.05
CA TYR A 385 -0.68 -27.39 -32.75
C TYR A 385 0.21 -26.63 -33.73
N ALA A 386 1.43 -27.13 -33.98
CA ALA A 386 2.35 -26.58 -34.98
C ALA A 386 1.73 -26.55 -36.39
N LYS A 387 1.15 -27.68 -36.81
CA LYS A 387 0.50 -27.80 -38.13
C LYS A 387 -0.65 -26.80 -38.28
N THR A 388 -1.54 -26.74 -37.29
CA THR A 388 -2.71 -25.85 -37.31
C THR A 388 -2.29 -24.39 -37.28
N PHE A 389 -1.27 -24.04 -36.48
CA PHE A 389 -0.73 -22.68 -36.44
C PHE A 389 -0.25 -22.24 -37.82
N PHE A 390 0.62 -23.02 -38.48
CA PHE A 390 1.11 -22.67 -39.81
C PHE A 390 0.01 -22.65 -40.88
N GLU A 391 -1.01 -23.50 -40.77
CA GLU A 391 -2.18 -23.47 -41.65
C GLU A 391 -2.99 -22.17 -41.49
N GLU A 392 -3.17 -21.69 -40.27
CA GLU A 392 -3.92 -20.45 -39.96
C GLU A 392 -3.11 -19.18 -40.25
N THR A 393 -1.79 -19.23 -40.13
CA THR A 393 -0.90 -18.10 -40.38
C THR A 393 -0.27 -18.11 -41.78
N LYS A 394 -0.69 -18.99 -42.69
CA LYS A 394 -0.09 -19.14 -44.03
C LYS A 394 -0.08 -17.87 -44.90
N TYR A 395 -0.92 -16.89 -44.57
CA TYR A 395 -1.00 -15.60 -45.27
C TYR A 395 -0.33 -14.45 -44.50
N ILE A 396 0.25 -14.73 -43.33
CA ILE A 396 0.91 -13.77 -42.46
C ILE A 396 2.42 -13.97 -42.60
N HIS A 397 3.16 -12.88 -42.80
CA HIS A 397 4.61 -12.95 -42.73
C HIS A 397 5.03 -13.12 -41.26
N LEU A 398 5.56 -14.28 -40.92
CA LEU A 398 6.07 -14.59 -39.59
C LEU A 398 7.59 -14.49 -39.59
N GLU A 399 8.12 -13.88 -38.53
CA GLU A 399 9.54 -13.80 -38.24
C GLU A 399 9.79 -14.58 -36.95
N GLU A 400 10.75 -15.50 -36.98
CA GLU A 400 11.16 -16.26 -35.80
C GLU A 400 12.11 -15.42 -34.94
N PHE A 401 11.86 -15.39 -33.63
CA PHE A 401 12.70 -14.69 -32.66
C PHE A 401 13.20 -15.68 -31.63
N GLU A 402 14.52 -15.68 -31.42
CA GLU A 402 15.14 -16.45 -30.35
C GLU A 402 14.87 -15.77 -29.00
N VAL A 403 14.24 -16.49 -28.07
CA VAL A 403 13.99 -16.02 -26.70
C VAL A 403 15.15 -16.50 -25.82
N THR A 404 16.09 -15.61 -25.52
CA THR A 404 17.24 -15.94 -24.67
C THR A 404 16.85 -15.99 -23.19
N ASN A 405 17.64 -16.70 -22.38
CA ASN A 405 17.42 -16.81 -20.93
C ASN A 405 17.44 -15.44 -20.21
N GLU A 406 18.11 -14.44 -20.77
CA GLU A 406 18.18 -13.07 -20.25
C GLU A 406 16.79 -12.40 -20.18
N LEU A 407 15.87 -12.76 -21.08
CA LEU A 407 14.51 -12.19 -21.07
C LEU A 407 13.67 -12.66 -19.88
N PHE A 408 14.00 -13.82 -19.31
CA PHE A 408 13.36 -14.35 -18.11
C PHE A 408 13.98 -13.81 -16.82
N GLN A 409 15.20 -13.26 -16.89
CA GLN A 409 15.83 -12.60 -15.75
C GLN A 409 15.20 -11.23 -15.56
N PHE A 410 14.80 -10.92 -14.33
CA PHE A 410 14.28 -9.59 -14.03
C PHE A 410 15.50 -8.69 -13.91
N ILE A 411 15.49 -7.57 -14.65
CA ILE A 411 16.71 -6.80 -14.94
C ILE A 411 17.33 -6.24 -13.65
N HIS A 412 16.58 -6.24 -12.55
CA HIS A 412 17.11 -6.04 -11.20
C HIS A 412 16.47 -7.01 -10.21
N GLU A 413 17.28 -7.53 -9.28
CA GLU A 413 16.80 -8.24 -8.09
C GLU A 413 16.16 -7.21 -7.14
N TRP A 414 14.88 -6.85 -7.36
CA TRP A 414 14.07 -5.89 -6.57
C TRP A 414 13.57 -6.33 -5.20
#